data_AF-A0A060YN61-F1
#
_entry.id   AF-A0A060YN61-F1
#
_cell.length_a   1.000
_cell.length_b   1.000
_cell.length_c   1.000
_cell.angle_alpha   90.00
_cell.angle_beta   90.00
_cell.angle_gamma   90.00
#
_symmetry.space_group_name_H-M   'P 1'
#
loop_
_entity.id
_entity.type
_entity.pdbx_description
1 polymer ?
#
loop_
_entity_poly.entity_id
_entity_poly.type
_entity_poly.pdbx_seq_one_letter_code
_entity_poly.pdbx_strand_id
1 'polypeptide(L)'
;MATKHFRPLLLGPVHLLTINFRLILLFGNGYKLANMPLAKDLLHPTSEEEKRSHKKKRLVQSPNSYFMDVKCPGCYKITTVFSHAQTVVLCVGCSTVLCQPTGGKARLTEGCSFRRKQH
;
A
#
# COMPACT_ATOMS: atom_id res chain seq x y z
N MET A 1 69.06 2.01 -42.75
CA MET A 1 70.28 2.73 -42.32
C MET A 1 69.88 3.81 -41.31
N ALA A 2 70.52 3.81 -40.13
CA ALA A 2 70.49 4.81 -39.04
C ALA A 2 69.12 5.05 -38.34
N THR A 3 68.86 4.54 -37.12
CA THR A 3 69.22 5.10 -35.80
C THR A 3 68.71 6.54 -35.62
N LYS A 4 67.86 6.87 -34.63
CA LYS A 4 68.15 7.01 -33.19
C LYS A 4 66.81 6.98 -32.42
N HIS A 5 66.65 6.10 -31.43
CA HIS A 5 66.85 6.42 -30.00
C HIS A 5 66.05 7.64 -29.49
N PHE A 6 64.91 7.37 -28.84
CA PHE A 6 64.57 8.06 -27.60
C PHE A 6 63.72 7.13 -26.74
N ARG A 7 64.32 6.65 -25.65
CA ARG A 7 63.68 5.90 -24.56
C ARG A 7 63.70 6.83 -23.32
N PRO A 8 63.12 6.44 -22.19
CA PRO A 8 61.86 6.91 -21.62
C PRO A 8 62.07 7.84 -20.42
N LEU A 9 61.02 8.51 -19.95
CA LEU A 9 60.95 8.96 -18.56
C LEU A 9 59.63 8.50 -17.94
N LEU A 10 59.80 7.56 -17.02
CA LEU A 10 58.86 6.98 -16.09
C LEU A 10 58.05 8.08 -15.37
N LEU A 11 56.73 7.95 -15.29
CA LEU A 11 55.95 8.51 -14.18
C LEU A 11 54.64 7.74 -13.94
N GLY A 12 54.75 6.69 -13.12
CA GLY A 12 53.86 6.47 -11.97
C GLY A 12 52.44 5.87 -12.16
N PRO A 13 52.07 4.82 -11.40
CA PRO A 13 50.73 4.22 -11.35
C PRO A 13 49.70 5.04 -10.53
N VAL A 14 49.92 6.35 -10.35
CA VAL A 14 49.16 7.18 -9.38
C VAL A 14 47.85 7.74 -9.95
N HIS A 15 47.67 7.71 -11.28
CA HIS A 15 46.50 8.31 -11.93
C HIS A 15 45.26 7.39 -11.98
N LEU A 16 45.41 6.11 -11.63
CA LEU A 16 44.29 5.16 -11.58
C LEU A 16 43.58 5.12 -10.21
N LEU A 17 44.21 5.67 -9.16
CA LEU A 17 43.61 5.76 -7.81
C LEU A 17 42.76 7.02 -7.59
N THR A 18 42.99 8.09 -8.34
CA THR A 18 42.20 9.34 -8.24
C THR A 18 40.85 9.28 -8.96
N ILE A 19 40.68 8.39 -9.95
CA ILE A 19 39.40 8.19 -10.64
C ILE A 19 38.41 7.39 -9.77
N ASN A 20 38.90 6.42 -8.98
CA ASN A 20 38.03 5.67 -8.07
C ASN A 20 37.54 6.50 -6.87
N PHE A 21 38.30 7.50 -6.42
CA PHE A 21 37.89 8.31 -5.27
C PHE A 21 36.77 9.32 -5.61
N ARG A 22 36.70 9.80 -6.86
CA ARG A 22 35.62 10.70 -7.32
C ARG A 22 34.32 9.98 -7.69
N LEU A 23 34.37 8.68 -8.02
CA LEU A 23 33.16 7.91 -8.36
C LEU A 23 32.37 7.45 -7.12
N ILE A 24 33.03 7.27 -5.97
CA ILE A 24 32.37 6.86 -4.72
C ILE A 24 31.51 8.00 -4.11
N LEU A 25 31.80 9.27 -4.41
CA LEU A 25 31.03 10.41 -3.87
C LEU A 25 29.80 10.81 -4.71
N LEU A 26 29.66 10.28 -5.93
CA LEU A 26 28.45 10.52 -6.77
C LEU A 26 27.41 9.41 -6.67
N PHE A 27 27.78 8.23 -6.16
CA PHE A 27 26.81 7.31 -5.58
C PHE A 27 26.49 7.78 -4.16
N GLY A 28 25.85 8.95 -4.09
CA GLY A 28 25.13 9.40 -2.91
C GLY A 28 24.15 8.32 -2.54
N ASN A 29 24.61 7.41 -1.68
CA ASN A 29 23.83 6.39 -1.05
C ASN A 29 22.75 7.13 -0.25
N GLY A 30 21.63 7.38 -0.91
CA GLY A 30 20.35 7.75 -0.31
C GLY A 30 19.80 6.56 0.46
N TYR A 31 20.58 5.99 1.38
CA TYR A 31 19.98 5.29 2.50
C TYR A 31 19.21 6.37 3.25
N LYS A 32 17.90 6.41 2.99
CA LYS A 32 16.94 7.09 3.82
C LYS A 32 17.26 6.64 5.25
N LEU A 33 17.85 7.52 6.07
CA LEU A 33 18.03 7.25 7.48
C LEU A 33 16.61 7.05 8.01
N ALA A 34 16.24 5.80 8.26
CA ALA A 34 14.93 5.48 8.80
C ALA A 34 14.87 6.19 10.15
N ASN A 35 14.11 7.29 10.20
CA ASN A 35 13.88 8.05 11.41
C ASN A 35 13.11 7.13 12.36
N MET A 36 13.82 6.39 13.21
CA MET A 36 13.22 5.69 14.35
C MET A 36 13.04 6.76 15.43
N PRO A 37 11.82 7.27 15.64
CA PRO A 37 11.63 8.25 16.69
C PRO A 37 11.98 7.58 18.03
N LEU A 38 12.84 8.25 18.80
CA LEU A 38 13.30 7.80 20.12
C LEU A 38 12.12 7.56 21.09
N ALA A 39 10.97 8.20 20.84
CA ALA A 39 9.72 8.01 21.56
C ALA A 39 8.53 8.07 20.59
N LYS A 40 7.55 7.18 20.78
CA LYS A 40 6.31 7.13 20.00
C LYS A 40 5.18 7.75 20.83
N ASP A 41 4.43 8.71 20.27
CA ASP A 41 3.26 9.26 20.95
C ASP A 41 2.15 8.20 20.99
N LEU A 42 1.82 7.74 22.21
CA LEU A 42 0.82 6.71 22.45
C LEU A 42 -0.60 7.27 22.64
N LEU A 43 -0.71 8.55 23.00
CA LEU A 43 -1.99 9.17 23.33
C LEU A 43 -2.67 9.74 22.08
N HIS A 44 -1.88 10.18 21.09
CA HIS A 44 -2.38 10.77 19.85
C HIS A 44 -1.76 10.09 18.62
N PRO A 45 -2.06 8.79 18.39
CA PRO A 45 -1.57 8.10 17.20
C PRO A 45 -2.13 8.73 15.93
N THR A 46 -1.36 8.65 14.84
CA THR A 46 -1.85 9.13 13.53
C THR A 46 -2.96 8.23 12.99
N SER A 47 -3.88 8.79 12.21
CA SER A 47 -5.00 8.00 11.64
C SER A 47 -4.54 6.84 10.74
N GLU A 48 -3.34 6.91 10.18
CA GLU A 48 -2.74 5.84 9.38
C GLU A 48 -2.25 4.68 10.25
N GLU A 49 -1.65 4.99 11.40
CA GLU A 49 -1.18 3.99 12.36
C GLU A 49 -2.36 3.24 13.00
N GLU A 50 -3.43 3.95 13.35
CA GLU A 50 -4.65 3.33 13.87
C GLU A 50 -5.30 2.38 12.86
N LYS A 51 -5.34 2.74 11.57
CA LYS A 51 -5.89 1.89 10.49
C LYS A 51 -5.06 0.62 10.28
N ARG A 52 -3.73 0.72 10.45
CA ARG A 52 -2.81 -0.42 10.34
C ARG A 52 -2.94 -1.40 11.50
N SER A 53 -3.25 -0.88 12.69
CA SER A 53 -3.44 -1.71 13.88
C SER A 53 -4.69 -2.60 13.79
N HIS A 54 -4.62 -3.76 14.45
CA HIS A 54 -5.76 -4.67 14.55
C HIS A 54 -6.92 -4.00 15.32
N LYS A 55 -8.17 -4.27 14.93
CA LYS A 55 -9.39 -3.64 15.49
C LYS A 55 -9.48 -3.62 17.02
N LYS A 56 -8.94 -4.65 17.71
CA LYS A 56 -8.91 -4.74 19.19
C LYS A 56 -7.72 -4.03 19.85
N LYS A 57 -6.67 -3.73 19.08
CA LYS A 57 -5.40 -3.12 19.54
C LYS A 57 -5.32 -1.61 19.24
N ARG A 58 -6.40 -1.03 18.72
CA ARG A 58 -6.54 0.44 18.58
C ARG A 58 -6.68 1.07 19.96
N LEU A 59 -6.39 2.37 20.05
CA LEU A 59 -6.58 3.16 21.28
C LEU A 59 -8.03 3.02 21.78
N VAL A 60 -8.99 3.20 20.86
CA VAL A 60 -10.41 2.87 21.06
C VAL A 60 -10.83 1.82 20.05
N GLN A 61 -11.48 0.76 20.53
CA GLN A 61 -11.90 -0.35 19.68
C GLN A 61 -13.06 0.08 18.77
N SER A 62 -12.91 -0.18 17.47
CA SER A 62 -13.94 0.10 16.47
C SER A 62 -14.01 -1.03 15.43
N PRO A 63 -15.21 -1.40 14.96
CA PRO A 63 -15.36 -2.42 13.93
C PRO A 63 -14.82 -1.92 12.58
N ASN A 64 -14.33 -2.86 11.75
CA ASN A 64 -13.97 -2.60 10.35
C ASN A 64 -15.14 -2.83 9.38
N SER A 65 -16.24 -3.39 9.88
CA SER A 65 -17.45 -3.66 9.10
C SER A 65 -18.31 -2.40 8.95
N TYR A 66 -19.21 -2.41 7.97
CA TYR A 66 -20.09 -1.28 7.67
C TYR A 66 -21.34 -1.79 6.95
N PHE A 67 -22.39 -0.98 6.97
CA PHE A 67 -23.57 -1.19 6.13
C PHE A 67 -23.40 -0.48 4.80
N MET A 68 -23.93 -1.09 3.74
CA MET A 68 -23.92 -0.52 2.41
C MET A 68 -25.31 -0.62 1.78
N ASP A 69 -25.64 0.37 0.98
CA ASP A 69 -26.81 0.38 0.12
C ASP A 69 -26.43 -0.20 -1.23
N VAL A 70 -26.91 -1.40 -1.52
CA VAL A 70 -26.68 -2.09 -2.79
C VAL A 70 -27.89 -1.87 -3.70
N LYS A 71 -27.64 -1.35 -4.88
CA LYS A 71 -28.62 -1.14 -5.93
C LYS A 71 -28.61 -2.32 -6.90
N CYS A 72 -29.77 -2.94 -7.05
CA CYS A 72 -29.95 -4.06 -7.99
C CYS A 72 -29.92 -3.56 -9.45
N PRO A 73 -29.23 -4.26 -10.38
CA PRO A 73 -29.20 -3.88 -11.79
C PRO A 73 -30.55 -4.04 -12.51
N GLY A 74 -31.43 -4.95 -12.04
CA GLY A 74 -32.71 -5.23 -12.70
C GLY A 74 -33.86 -4.35 -12.22
N CYS A 75 -34.16 -4.40 -10.92
CA CYS A 75 -35.33 -3.70 -10.36
C CYS A 75 -35.04 -2.31 -9.80
N TYR A 76 -33.77 -1.85 -9.83
CA TYR A 76 -33.30 -0.57 -9.30
C TYR A 76 -33.60 -0.29 -7.82
N LYS A 77 -34.18 -1.25 -7.09
CA LYS A 77 -34.42 -1.14 -5.65
C LYS A 77 -33.10 -1.15 -4.89
N ILE A 78 -33.05 -0.33 -3.85
CA ILE A 78 -31.91 -0.22 -2.94
C ILE A 78 -32.18 -1.12 -1.74
N THR A 79 -31.22 -1.96 -1.40
CA THR A 79 -31.29 -2.86 -0.24
C THR A 79 -30.08 -2.63 0.65
N THR A 80 -30.30 -2.61 1.95
CA THR A 80 -29.21 -2.50 2.93
C THR A 80 -28.57 -3.84 3.17
N VAL A 81 -27.27 -3.94 2.88
CA VAL A 81 -26.48 -5.16 3.03
C VAL A 81 -25.33 -4.90 4.00
N PHE A 82 -25.04 -5.89 4.85
CA PHE A 82 -23.87 -5.86 5.72
C PHE A 82 -22.61 -6.29 4.97
N SER A 83 -21.48 -5.60 5.18
CA SER A 83 -20.26 -5.85 4.40
C SER A 83 -19.64 -7.23 4.56
N HIS A 84 -19.90 -7.91 5.69
CA HIS A 84 -19.44 -9.28 5.96
C HIS A 84 -20.64 -10.22 6.16
N ALA A 85 -21.66 -10.11 5.31
CA ALA A 85 -22.84 -10.96 5.36
C ALA A 85 -22.47 -12.45 5.25
N GLN A 86 -23.01 -13.27 6.16
CA GLN A 86 -22.80 -14.73 6.19
C GLN A 86 -23.84 -15.49 5.36
N THR A 87 -24.99 -14.85 5.09
CA THR A 87 -26.07 -15.42 4.29
C THR A 87 -26.06 -14.84 2.89
N VAL A 88 -26.56 -15.59 1.92
CA VAL A 88 -26.86 -15.07 0.59
C VAL A 88 -27.97 -14.04 0.72
N VAL A 89 -27.73 -12.81 0.24
CA VAL A 89 -28.73 -11.73 0.31
C VAL A 89 -29.44 -11.62 -1.03
N LEU A 90 -30.77 -11.73 -0.99
CA LEU A 90 -31.64 -11.65 -2.14
C LEU A 90 -32.29 -10.26 -2.22
N CYS A 91 -32.52 -9.79 -3.45
CA CYS A 91 -33.31 -8.58 -3.66
C CYS A 91 -34.80 -8.85 -3.39
N VAL A 92 -35.46 -7.95 -2.65
CA VAL A 92 -36.90 -8.05 -2.33
C VAL A 92 -37.82 -7.95 -3.56
N GLY A 93 -37.35 -7.32 -4.65
CA GLY A 93 -38.17 -7.10 -5.86
C GLY A 93 -38.07 -8.20 -6.92
N CYS A 94 -36.85 -8.64 -7.22
CA CYS A 94 -36.58 -9.54 -8.36
C CYS A 94 -35.95 -10.87 -7.95
N SER A 95 -35.83 -11.14 -6.64
CA SER A 95 -35.24 -12.37 -6.07
C SER A 95 -33.82 -12.68 -6.55
N THR A 96 -33.15 -11.73 -7.21
CA THR A 96 -31.79 -11.86 -7.68
C THR A 96 -30.82 -11.85 -6.50
N VAL A 97 -29.79 -12.68 -6.58
CA VAL A 97 -28.69 -12.70 -5.60
C VAL A 97 -27.89 -11.40 -5.71
N LEU A 98 -27.78 -10.67 -4.61
CA LEU A 98 -27.02 -9.42 -4.53
C LEU A 98 -25.59 -9.63 -4.04
N CYS A 99 -25.41 -10.54 -3.08
CA CYS A 99 -24.09 -10.92 -2.60
C CYS A 99 -24.02 -12.39 -2.17
N GLN A 100 -22.83 -12.96 -2.33
CA GLN A 100 -22.47 -14.29 -1.84
C GLN A 100 -21.55 -14.16 -0.60
N PRO A 101 -21.76 -14.99 0.43
CA PRO A 101 -20.91 -14.99 1.62
C PRO A 101 -19.52 -15.50 1.30
N THR A 102 -18.51 -14.91 1.95
CA THR A 102 -17.12 -15.36 1.90
C THR A 102 -16.54 -15.37 3.32
N GLY A 103 -15.29 -15.82 3.49
CA GLY A 103 -14.59 -15.73 4.78
C GLY A 103 -14.29 -14.28 5.24
N GLY A 104 -14.48 -13.28 4.37
CA GLY A 104 -14.22 -11.88 4.64
C GLY A 104 -15.37 -10.97 4.22
N LYS A 105 -15.10 -10.02 3.34
CA LYS A 105 -16.15 -9.17 2.76
C LYS A 105 -16.99 -9.99 1.79
N ALA A 106 -18.31 -9.83 1.85
CA ALA A 106 -19.22 -10.50 0.93
C ALA A 106 -18.90 -10.11 -0.52
N ARG A 107 -18.99 -11.08 -1.43
CA ARG A 107 -18.77 -10.89 -2.87
C ARG A 107 -20.07 -10.37 -3.48
N LEU A 108 -20.05 -9.16 -4.05
CA LEU A 108 -21.20 -8.63 -4.78
C LEU A 108 -21.33 -9.30 -6.14
N THR A 109 -22.56 -9.47 -6.60
CA THR A 109 -22.87 -9.92 -7.96
C THR A 109 -22.46 -8.84 -8.97
N GLU A 110 -22.00 -9.27 -10.15
CA GLU A 110 -21.63 -8.34 -11.22
C GLU A 110 -22.81 -7.43 -11.61
N GLY A 111 -22.52 -6.16 -11.88
CA GLY A 111 -23.54 -5.15 -12.19
C GLY A 111 -24.25 -4.53 -10.98
N CYS A 112 -24.02 -5.01 -9.75
CA CYS A 112 -24.52 -4.35 -8.55
C CYS A 112 -23.63 -3.14 -8.19
N SER A 113 -24.25 -1.97 -8.01
CA SER A 113 -23.56 -0.78 -7.48
C SER A 113 -23.83 -0.66 -5.98
N PHE A 114 -22.85 -0.16 -5.21
CA PHE A 114 -23.03 0.04 -3.78
C PHE A 114 -22.53 1.39 -3.29
N ARG A 115 -23.20 1.94 -2.28
CA ARG A 115 -22.77 3.12 -1.51
C ARG A 115 -22.61 2.72 -0.05
N ARG A 116 -21.52 3.13 0.60
CA ARG A 116 -21.37 2.93 2.05
C ARG A 116 -22.33 3.87 2.78
N LYS A 117 -23.14 3.34 3.69
CA LYS A 117 -23.91 4.16 4.61
C LYS A 117 -22.95 4.74 5.64
N GLN A 118 -22.92 6.06 5.73
CA GLN A 118 -22.44 6.74 6.91
C GLN A 118 -23.59 6.66 7.92
N HIS A 119 -23.28 6.14 9.10
CA HIS A 119 -24.11 6.44 10.26
C HIS A 119 -24.04 7.95 10.51
#